data_AF-A0A255PDW2-F1
#
_entry.id   AF-A0A255PDW2-F1
#
_cell.length_a   1.000
_cell.length_b   1.000
_cell.length_c   1.000
_cell.angle_alpha   90.00
_cell.angle_beta   90.00
_cell.angle_gamma   90.00
#
_symmetry.space_group_name_H-M   'P 1'
#
loop_
_entity.id
_entity.type
_entity.pdbx_description
1 polymer ?
#
loop_
_entity_poly.entity_id
_entity_poly.type
_entity_poly.pdbx_seq_one_letter_code
_entity_poly.pdbx_strand_id
1 'polypeptide(L)'
;MATSFQTRSRVMPLHQSPQARPTTVPAVFRAAARIIAANGLWQGDYVPDPFDREMCIPHALRPMSIVAALKCAVSGDPHTWSMLADEAIGVLALRLNDGPEYGDIDSLEEHVDAWGDAEGRTTESAVAVLEAAADANEVAS
;
A
#
# COMPACT_ATOMS: atom_id res chain seq x y z
N MET A 1 -32.47 41.00 -23.25
CA MET A 1 -31.96 40.02 -22.27
C MET A 1 -30.73 39.35 -22.88
N ALA A 2 -29.53 39.74 -22.45
CA ALA A 2 -28.27 39.18 -22.95
C ALA A 2 -27.65 38.29 -21.86
N THR A 3 -27.45 37.02 -22.17
CA THR A 3 -26.95 35.98 -21.27
C THR A 3 -25.44 36.10 -21.10
N SER A 4 -25.00 36.20 -19.84
CA SER A 4 -23.60 36.23 -19.41
C SER A 4 -22.93 34.89 -19.70
N PHE A 5 -21.82 34.92 -20.45
CA PHE A 5 -20.94 33.77 -20.63
C PHE A 5 -20.02 33.65 -19.42
N GLN A 6 -20.32 32.70 -18.52
CA GLN A 6 -19.41 32.32 -17.45
C GLN A 6 -18.24 31.52 -18.04
N THR A 7 -17.06 32.13 -18.02
CA THR A 7 -15.78 31.48 -18.32
C THR A 7 -15.55 30.35 -17.32
N ARG A 8 -15.68 29.09 -17.79
CA ARG A 8 -15.27 27.91 -17.03
C ARG A 8 -13.76 27.97 -16.84
N SER A 9 -13.32 28.33 -15.64
CA SER A 9 -11.93 28.15 -15.23
C SER A 9 -11.61 26.65 -15.24
N ARG A 10 -10.97 26.19 -16.30
CA ARG A 10 -10.39 24.85 -16.35
C ARG A 10 -9.14 24.90 -15.48
N VAL A 11 -9.27 24.50 -14.22
CA VAL A 11 -8.11 24.10 -13.42
C VAL A 11 -7.54 22.88 -14.12
N MET A 12 -6.48 23.08 -14.91
CA MET A 12 -5.67 21.95 -15.36
C MET A 12 -4.98 21.40 -14.12
N PRO A 13 -5.06 20.08 -13.85
CA PRO A 13 -4.20 19.49 -12.84
C PRO A 13 -2.76 19.81 -13.25
N LEU A 14 -2.07 20.58 -12.41
CA LEU A 14 -0.64 20.74 -12.53
C LEU A 14 -0.08 19.32 -12.59
N HIS A 15 0.63 19.04 -13.68
CA HIS A 15 1.44 17.86 -13.91
C HIS A 15 1.97 17.34 -12.57
N GLN A 16 1.37 16.25 -12.07
CA GLN A 16 1.82 15.63 -10.84
C GLN A 16 3.21 15.11 -11.17
N SER A 17 4.25 15.84 -10.75
CA SER A 17 5.64 15.45 -10.95
C SER A 17 5.75 13.98 -10.55
N PRO A 18 6.42 13.12 -11.35
CA PRO A 18 6.70 11.76 -10.92
C PRO A 18 7.37 11.89 -9.56
N GLN A 19 6.68 11.49 -8.49
CA GLN A 19 7.31 11.48 -7.18
C GLN A 19 8.54 10.60 -7.36
N ALA A 20 9.72 11.15 -7.08
CA ALA A 20 10.95 10.41 -7.19
C ALA A 20 10.77 9.10 -6.42
N ARG A 21 11.13 7.98 -7.06
CA ARG A 21 10.95 6.66 -6.46
C ARG A 21 11.58 6.67 -5.06
N PRO A 22 10.86 6.20 -4.03
CA PRO A 22 11.40 6.11 -2.68
C PRO A 22 12.71 5.31 -2.68
N THR A 23 13.70 5.79 -1.93
CA THR A 23 14.99 5.10 -1.75
C THR A 23 15.24 4.69 -0.30
N THR A 24 14.28 4.96 0.60
CA THR A 24 14.38 4.65 2.03
C THR A 24 13.04 4.10 2.53
N VAL A 25 13.08 3.25 3.57
CA VAL A 25 11.87 2.64 4.13
C VAL A 25 10.84 3.69 4.62
N PRO A 26 11.21 4.77 5.34
CA PRO A 26 10.24 5.83 5.68
C PRO A 26 9.55 6.44 4.46
N ALA A 27 10.31 6.66 3.37
CA ALA A 27 9.75 7.23 2.15
C ALA A 27 8.80 6.25 1.45
N VAL A 28 9.06 4.93 1.53
CA VAL A 28 8.15 3.89 1.03
C VAL A 28 6.83 3.94 1.79
N PHE A 29 6.87 4.01 3.12
CA PHE A 29 5.66 4.09 3.94
C PHE A 29 4.79 5.30 3.61
N ARG A 30 5.39 6.50 3.48
CA ARG A 30 4.64 7.70 3.08
C ARG A 30 4.08 7.60 1.67
N ALA A 31 4.81 6.97 0.74
CA ALA A 31 4.31 6.76 -0.62
C ALA A 31 3.15 5.75 -0.64
N ALA A 32 3.26 4.65 0.09
CA ALA A 32 2.19 3.66 0.25
C ALA A 32 0.95 4.26 0.92
N ALA A 33 1.13 5.11 1.94
CA ALA A 33 0.04 5.84 2.59
C ALA A 33 -0.74 6.70 1.58
N ARG A 34 -0.04 7.42 0.70
CA ARG A 34 -0.68 8.18 -0.40
C ARG A 34 -1.43 7.28 -1.39
N ILE A 35 -0.88 6.11 -1.72
CA ILE A 35 -1.52 5.14 -2.61
C ILE A 35 -2.82 4.61 -1.98
N ILE A 36 -2.79 4.21 -0.71
CA ILE A 36 -3.98 3.73 0.00
C ILE A 36 -5.01 4.86 0.17
N ALA A 37 -4.59 6.06 0.54
CA ALA A 37 -5.49 7.21 0.67
C ALA A 37 -6.23 7.53 -0.64
N ALA A 38 -5.57 7.32 -1.80
CA ALA A 38 -6.16 7.59 -3.11
C ALA A 38 -7.07 6.46 -3.62
N ASN A 39 -6.78 5.21 -3.27
CA ASN A 39 -7.47 4.03 -3.84
C ASN A 39 -8.41 3.33 -2.86
N GLY A 40 -8.33 3.67 -1.57
CA GLY A 40 -8.98 2.94 -0.48
C GLY A 40 -8.17 1.72 -0.03
N LEU A 41 -8.30 1.35 1.24
CA LEU A 41 -7.92 0.03 1.72
C LEU A 41 -9.00 -0.95 1.30
N TRP A 42 -8.59 -2.01 0.62
CA TRP A 42 -9.47 -3.14 0.39
C TRP A 42 -9.23 -4.23 1.43
N GLN A 43 -10.32 -4.91 1.83
CA GLN A 43 -10.32 -6.01 2.80
C GLN A 43 -10.94 -7.27 2.20
N GLY A 44 -10.34 -8.44 2.47
CA GLY A 44 -10.94 -9.75 2.22
C GLY A 44 -10.12 -10.69 1.35
N ASP A 45 -10.70 -11.84 0.98
CA ASP A 45 -10.00 -12.84 0.18
C ASP A 45 -9.96 -12.49 -1.30
N TYR A 46 -8.77 -12.71 -1.83
CA TYR A 46 -8.43 -12.66 -3.24
C TYR A 46 -9.40 -13.51 -4.11
N VAL A 47 -9.64 -13.14 -5.37
CA VAL A 47 -10.56 -13.89 -6.26
C VAL A 47 -10.05 -15.31 -6.59
N PRO A 48 -10.84 -16.40 -6.46
CA PRO A 48 -10.32 -17.77 -6.63
C PRO A 48 -9.83 -18.12 -8.06
N ASP A 49 -8.65 -18.75 -8.17
CA ASP A 49 -8.18 -19.56 -9.30
C ASP A 49 -8.80 -20.97 -9.21
N PRO A 50 -9.62 -21.40 -10.18
CA PRO A 50 -10.24 -22.73 -10.18
C PRO A 50 -9.29 -23.90 -10.54
N PHE A 51 -8.01 -23.69 -10.84
CA PHE A 51 -7.06 -24.75 -11.21
C PHE A 51 -5.73 -24.73 -10.43
N ASP A 52 -5.56 -23.84 -9.48
CA ASP A 52 -4.38 -23.83 -8.62
C ASP A 52 -4.43 -24.99 -7.60
N ARG A 53 -3.34 -25.75 -7.50
CA ARG A 53 -3.22 -26.92 -6.60
C ARG A 53 -2.43 -26.63 -5.33
N GLU A 54 -1.84 -25.45 -5.19
CA GLU A 54 -1.08 -25.04 -4.01
C GLU A 54 -1.56 -23.72 -3.41
N MET A 55 -2.17 -22.80 -4.18
CA MET A 55 -2.74 -21.54 -3.67
C MET A 55 -3.92 -21.05 -4.52
N CYS A 56 -5.15 -21.11 -4.02
CA CYS A 56 -6.35 -20.91 -4.85
C CYS A 56 -6.60 -19.51 -5.43
N ILE A 57 -5.66 -18.57 -5.60
CA ILE A 57 -5.94 -17.19 -6.08
C ILE A 57 -4.78 -16.54 -6.88
N PRO A 58 -5.01 -15.94 -8.10
CA PRO A 58 -4.01 -15.13 -8.79
C PRO A 58 -3.77 -13.78 -8.11
N HIS A 59 -2.51 -13.47 -7.77
CA HIS A 59 -2.09 -12.17 -7.23
C HIS A 59 -2.57 -10.97 -8.07
N ALA A 60 -2.74 -11.12 -9.39
CA ALA A 60 -3.16 -10.08 -10.33
C ALA A 60 -4.62 -9.59 -10.15
N LEU A 61 -5.39 -10.24 -9.28
CA LEU A 61 -6.76 -9.85 -8.93
C LEU A 61 -6.85 -9.20 -7.54
N ARG A 62 -5.72 -8.81 -6.94
CA ARG A 62 -5.65 -8.07 -5.67
C ARG A 62 -6.14 -6.62 -5.85
N PRO A 63 -7.33 -6.24 -5.35
CA PRO A 63 -7.58 -4.85 -4.98
C PRO A 63 -6.56 -4.36 -3.93
N MET A 64 -6.42 -3.04 -3.81
CA MET A 64 -5.28 -2.40 -3.13
C MET A 64 -5.17 -2.75 -1.64
N SER A 65 -4.27 -3.69 -1.30
CA SER A 65 -3.86 -4.01 0.08
C SER A 65 -2.65 -3.17 0.53
N ILE A 66 -2.26 -3.30 1.80
CA ILE A 66 -1.06 -2.62 2.33
C ILE A 66 0.20 -3.14 1.65
N VAL A 67 0.35 -4.46 1.51
CA VAL A 67 1.49 -5.08 0.82
C VAL A 67 1.56 -4.62 -0.64
N ALA A 68 0.41 -4.62 -1.34
CA ALA A 68 0.35 -4.14 -2.72
C ALA A 68 0.77 -2.66 -2.84
N ALA A 69 0.35 -1.81 -1.90
CA ALA A 69 0.73 -0.40 -1.88
C ALA A 69 2.24 -0.20 -1.62
N LEU A 70 2.85 -1.00 -0.75
CA LEU A 70 4.31 -0.96 -0.50
C LEU A 70 5.12 -1.36 -1.74
N LYS A 71 4.71 -2.42 -2.43
CA LYS A 71 5.35 -2.84 -3.68
C LYS A 71 5.15 -1.79 -4.79
N CYS A 72 3.92 -1.31 -4.97
CA CYS A 72 3.60 -0.22 -5.91
C CYS A 72 4.41 1.05 -5.64
N ALA A 73 4.64 1.40 -4.38
CA ALA A 73 5.40 2.60 -4.02
C ALA A 73 6.82 2.58 -4.58
N VAL A 74 7.45 1.40 -4.70
CA VAL A 74 8.83 1.27 -5.15
C VAL A 74 8.92 1.01 -6.66
N SER A 75 8.12 0.10 -7.19
CA SER A 75 8.22 -0.38 -8.58
C SER A 75 7.18 0.22 -9.53
N GLY A 76 6.05 0.70 -8.99
CA GLY A 76 4.84 1.01 -9.75
C GLY A 76 3.98 -0.22 -10.10
N ASP A 77 4.37 -1.41 -9.65
CA ASP A 77 3.72 -2.69 -9.95
C ASP A 77 3.77 -3.60 -8.70
N PRO A 78 2.61 -4.01 -8.15
CA PRO A 78 2.57 -4.82 -6.93
C PRO A 78 3.13 -6.24 -7.12
N HIS A 79 3.44 -6.67 -8.35
CA HIS A 79 3.99 -7.99 -8.66
C HIS A 79 5.51 -7.99 -8.84
N THR A 80 6.11 -6.81 -8.99
CA THR A 80 7.54 -6.69 -9.21
C THR A 80 8.26 -6.80 -7.86
N TRP A 81 9.15 -7.79 -7.77
CA TRP A 81 10.02 -7.96 -6.61
C TRP A 81 10.97 -6.76 -6.43
N SER A 82 11.20 -6.37 -5.17
CA SER A 82 12.14 -5.31 -4.81
C SER A 82 12.62 -5.49 -3.38
N MET A 83 13.94 -5.53 -3.19
CA MET A 83 14.56 -5.62 -1.87
C MET A 83 14.11 -4.49 -0.91
N LEU A 84 13.91 -3.27 -1.43
CA LEU A 84 13.41 -2.16 -0.61
C LEU A 84 11.95 -2.33 -0.20
N ALA A 85 11.14 -2.99 -1.03
CA ALA A 85 9.75 -3.31 -0.69
C ALA A 85 9.71 -4.40 0.38
N ASP A 86 10.51 -5.48 0.22
CA ASP A 86 10.61 -6.57 1.19
C ASP A 86 11.11 -6.06 2.55
N GLU A 87 12.10 -5.17 2.55
CA GLU A 87 12.58 -4.51 3.77
C GLU A 87 11.46 -3.72 4.46
N ALA A 88 10.72 -2.90 3.70
CA ALA A 88 9.59 -2.14 4.25
C ALA A 88 8.49 -3.06 4.81
N ILE A 89 8.19 -4.17 4.12
CA ILE A 89 7.22 -5.18 4.57
C ILE A 89 7.68 -5.79 5.89
N GLY A 90 8.94 -6.27 5.98
CA GLY A 90 9.46 -6.85 7.22
C GLY A 90 9.48 -5.87 8.38
N VAL A 91 9.89 -4.63 8.12
CA VAL A 91 9.92 -3.53 9.09
C VAL A 91 8.51 -3.18 9.59
N LEU A 92 7.50 -3.24 8.73
CA LEU A 92 6.10 -3.03 9.12
C LEU A 92 5.55 -4.24 9.88
N ALA A 93 5.74 -5.45 9.37
CA ALA A 93 5.25 -6.68 9.98
C ALA A 93 5.69 -6.83 11.45
N LEU A 94 6.96 -6.52 11.74
CA LEU A 94 7.51 -6.56 13.11
C LEU A 94 6.94 -5.47 14.04
N ARG A 95 6.28 -4.45 13.50
CA ARG A 95 5.59 -3.40 14.29
C ARG A 95 4.12 -3.71 14.53
N LEU A 96 3.52 -4.58 13.72
CA LEU A 96 2.10 -4.90 13.82
C LEU A 96 1.88 -6.01 14.85
N ASN A 97 1.16 -5.68 15.92
CA ASN A 97 0.65 -6.61 16.95
C ASN A 97 1.64 -7.73 17.32
N ASP A 98 1.19 -8.99 17.31
CA ASP A 98 1.90 -10.18 17.79
C ASP A 98 3.05 -10.65 16.87
N GLY A 99 3.30 -9.94 15.76
CA GLY A 99 4.32 -10.29 14.77
C GLY A 99 3.94 -11.49 13.88
N PRO A 100 4.76 -11.77 12.85
CA PRO A 100 4.50 -12.83 11.87
C PRO A 100 4.77 -14.23 12.46
N GLU A 101 4.14 -15.26 11.89
CA GLU A 101 4.36 -16.67 12.30
C GLU A 101 5.78 -17.14 11.97
N TYR A 102 6.30 -16.75 10.80
CA TYR A 102 7.65 -17.06 10.34
C TYR A 102 8.35 -15.81 9.78
N GLY A 103 9.66 -15.91 9.58
CA GLY A 103 10.51 -14.79 9.12
C GLY A 103 10.74 -14.73 7.60
N ASP A 104 10.17 -15.64 6.82
CA ASP A 104 10.17 -15.56 5.36
C ASP A 104 9.22 -14.48 4.85
N ILE A 105 9.47 -14.00 3.63
CA ILE A 105 8.72 -12.88 3.05
C ILE A 105 7.23 -13.17 2.90
N ASP A 106 6.86 -14.41 2.59
CA ASP A 106 5.46 -14.80 2.40
C ASP A 106 4.68 -14.68 3.73
N SER A 107 5.28 -15.14 4.83
CA SER A 107 4.71 -15.01 6.18
C SER A 107 4.65 -13.56 6.67
N LEU A 108 5.59 -12.72 6.27
CA LEU A 108 5.57 -11.29 6.57
C LEU A 108 4.46 -10.56 5.81
N GLU A 109 4.26 -10.90 4.53
CA GLU A 109 3.18 -10.37 3.71
C GLU A 109 1.81 -10.80 4.24
N GLU A 110 1.65 -12.09 4.54
CA GLU A 110 0.43 -12.64 5.10
C GLU A 110 0.05 -11.93 6.42
N HIS A 111 1.01 -11.70 7.31
CA HIS A 111 0.76 -10.99 8.57
C HIS A 111 0.28 -9.55 8.36
N VAL A 112 0.87 -8.83 7.41
CA VAL A 112 0.48 -7.45 7.10
C VAL A 112 -0.91 -7.40 6.45
N ASP A 113 -1.19 -8.30 5.50
CA ASP A 113 -2.49 -8.38 4.86
C ASP A 113 -3.57 -8.80 5.87
N ALA A 114 -3.32 -9.81 6.71
CA ALA A 114 -4.22 -10.24 7.79
C ALA A 114 -4.54 -9.10 8.78
N TRP A 115 -3.55 -8.27 9.11
CA TRP A 115 -3.80 -7.08 9.92
C TRP A 115 -4.75 -6.09 9.24
N GLY A 116 -4.61 -5.90 7.92
CA GLY A 116 -5.45 -5.01 7.11
C GLY A 116 -6.86 -5.54 6.87
N ASP A 117 -7.01 -6.86 6.79
CA ASP A 117 -8.27 -7.56 6.61
C ASP A 117 -9.08 -7.72 7.90
N ALA A 118 -8.46 -7.46 9.05
CA ALA A 118 -9.13 -7.52 10.34
C ALA A 118 -10.38 -6.63 10.40
N GLU A 119 -11.43 -7.12 11.07
CA GLU A 119 -12.69 -6.40 11.21
C GLU A 119 -12.49 -4.99 11.80
N GLY A 120 -13.12 -3.99 11.17
CA GLY A 120 -13.05 -2.59 11.60
C GLY A 120 -11.82 -1.83 11.11
N ARG A 121 -10.92 -2.44 10.33
CA ARG A 121 -9.86 -1.69 9.63
C ARG A 121 -10.45 -0.81 8.53
N THR A 122 -9.91 0.38 8.42
CA THR A 122 -10.31 1.38 7.42
C THR A 122 -9.10 1.90 6.68
N THR A 123 -9.34 2.56 5.55
CA THR A 123 -8.33 3.33 4.80
C THR A 123 -7.55 4.27 5.73
N GLU A 124 -8.24 5.01 6.59
CA GLU A 124 -7.63 5.95 7.52
C GLU A 124 -6.73 5.25 8.54
N SER A 125 -7.14 4.07 9.01
CA SER A 125 -6.33 3.28 9.94
C SER A 125 -5.04 2.76 9.30
N ALA A 126 -5.10 2.29 8.05
CA ALA A 126 -3.93 1.84 7.30
C ALA A 126 -2.98 2.99 6.99
N VAL A 127 -3.52 4.15 6.57
CA VAL A 127 -2.74 5.37 6.37
C VAL A 127 -2.05 5.80 7.65
N ALA A 128 -2.78 5.85 8.78
CA ALA A 128 -2.22 6.27 10.06
C ALA A 128 -1.07 5.35 10.52
N VAL A 129 -1.20 4.04 10.33
CA VAL A 129 -0.14 3.08 10.66
C VAL A 129 1.10 3.25 9.79
N LEU A 130 0.92 3.46 8.48
CA LEU A 130 2.05 3.70 7.57
C LEU A 130 2.79 5.00 7.91
N GLU A 131 2.07 6.08 8.17
CA GLU A 131 2.68 7.36 8.59
C GLU A 131 3.41 7.22 9.94
N ALA A 132 2.79 6.56 10.93
CA ALA A 132 3.44 6.29 12.22
C ALA A 132 4.69 5.42 12.09
N ALA A 133 4.68 4.43 11.19
CA ALA A 133 5.84 3.59 10.91
C ALA A 133 6.95 4.37 10.20
N ALA A 134 6.60 5.36 9.36
CA ALA A 134 7.57 6.25 8.73
C ALA A 134 8.30 7.09 9.78
N ASP A 135 7.54 7.74 10.66
CA ASP A 135 8.08 8.60 11.71
C ASP A 135 8.94 7.81 12.70
N ALA A 136 8.52 6.60 13.09
CA ALA A 136 9.29 5.74 13.97
C ALA A 136 10.64 5.30 13.38
N ASN A 137 10.74 5.13 12.06
CA ASN A 137 12.00 4.79 11.40
C ASN A 137 12.95 5.97 11.28
N GLU A 138 12.44 7.20 11.13
CA GLU A 138 13.29 8.39 11.12
C GLU A 138 13.94 8.68 12.47
N VAL A 139 13.29 8.30 13.57
CA VAL A 139 13.83 8.46 14.95
C VAL A 139 14.86 7.40 15.32
N ALA A 140 14.80 6.22 14.69
CA ALA A 140 15.69 5.09 14.98
C ALA A 140 16.99 5.10 14.15
N SER A 141 17.13 6.03 13.20
CA SER A 141 18.24 6.14 12.25
C SER A 141 19.35 7.09 12.71
#